data_AF-A0A8T5EGJ1-F1
#
_entry.id   AF-A0A8T5EGJ1-F1
#
_cell.length_a   1.000
_cell.length_b   1.000
_cell.length_c   1.000
_cell.angle_alpha   90.00
_cell.angle_beta   90.00
_cell.angle_gamma   90.00
#
_symmetry.space_group_name_H-M   'P 1'
#
loop_
_entity.id
_entity.type
_entity.pdbx_description
1 polymer ?
#
loop_
_entity_poly.entity_id
_entity_poly.type
_entity_poly.pdbx_seq_one_letter_code
_entity_poly.pdbx_strand_id
1 'polypeptide(L)' 'MSHEYQRRGRNWFTAIGLMFCIMATIVLIQQLLIWGPEFVEDFLFNNEITNEKVSMTMLVFGIFMIALGFRKYEQKR' A
#
# COMPACT_ATOMS: atom_id res chain seq x y z
N MET A 1 -23.90 2.43 30.68
CA MET A 1 -22.80 2.21 29.72
C MET A 1 -23.23 2.81 28.39
N SER A 2 -22.60 3.91 27.99
CA SER A 2 -22.95 4.70 26.81
C SER A 2 -22.66 3.94 25.51
N HIS A 3 -23.66 3.87 24.64
CA HIS A 3 -23.71 3.11 23.38
C HIS A 3 -22.92 3.74 22.22
N GLU A 4 -21.84 4.49 22.48
CA GLU A 4 -21.21 5.33 21.44
C GLU A 4 -20.02 4.71 20.71
N TYR A 5 -19.62 3.47 21.01
CA TYR A 5 -18.36 2.91 20.50
C TYR A 5 -18.50 1.75 19.51
N GLN A 6 -19.28 1.92 18.44
CA GLN A 6 -19.38 0.89 17.38
C GLN A 6 -19.29 1.43 15.93
N ARG A 7 -19.04 2.74 15.71
CA ARG A 7 -18.85 3.29 14.35
C ARG A 7 -17.39 3.41 13.90
N ARG A 8 -16.43 3.10 14.76
CA ARG A 8 -14.98 3.26 14.50
C ARG A 8 -14.37 1.94 14.02
N GLY A 9 -14.46 1.67 12.71
CA GLY A 9 -13.80 0.48 12.14
C GLY A 9 -14.34 -0.01 10.80
N ARG A 10 -15.38 0.61 10.23
CA ARG A 10 -16.03 0.10 9.02
C ARG A 10 -15.11 0.09 7.79
N ASN A 11 -14.06 0.93 7.75
CA ASN A 11 -13.20 1.12 6.58
C ASN A 11 -11.68 1.07 6.92
N TRP A 12 -11.29 0.49 8.05
CA TRP A 12 -9.89 0.56 8.51
C TRP A 12 -8.91 -0.15 7.56
N PHE A 13 -9.34 -1.27 6.96
CA PHE A 13 -8.58 -1.97 5.91
C PHE A 13 -8.33 -1.09 4.69
N THR A 14 -9.37 -0.40 4.22
CA THR A 14 -9.25 0.51 3.07
C THR A 14 -8.39 1.72 3.39
N ALA A 15 -8.52 2.29 4.59
CA ALA A 15 -7.73 3.44 5.03
C ALA A 15 -6.24 3.10 5.17
N ILE A 16 -5.90 1.98 5.81
CA ILE A 16 -4.52 1.53 5.95
C ILE A 16 -3.96 1.16 4.58
N GLY A 17 -4.70 0.40 3.76
CA GLY A 17 -4.26 0.04 2.42
C GLY A 17 -3.98 1.27 1.54
N LEU A 18 -4.81 2.32 1.64
CA LEU A 18 -4.58 3.59 0.95
C LEU A 18 -3.29 4.27 1.42
N MET A 19 -3.02 4.31 2.73
CA MET A 19 -1.78 4.87 3.27
C MET A 19 -0.55 4.10 2.76
N PHE A 20 -0.62 2.77 2.71
CA PHE A 20 0.45 1.95 2.14
C PHE A 20 0.68 2.24 0.65
N CYS A 21 -0.39 2.39 -0.14
CA CYS A 21 -0.28 2.76 -1.55
C CYS A 21 0.31 4.16 -1.74
N ILE A 22 -0.08 5.15 -0.94
CA ILE A 22 0.46 6.51 -1.01
C ILE A 22 1.97 6.49 -0.71
N MET A 23 2.38 5.83 0.36
CA MET A 23 3.79 5.73 0.73
C MET A 23 4.62 5.05 -0.36
N ALA A 24 4.13 3.94 -0.92
CA ALA A 24 4.84 3.22 -1.98
C ALA A 24 4.96 4.05 -3.26
N THR A 25 3.92 4.80 -3.63
CA THR A 25 3.95 5.74 -4.76
C THR A 25 4.97 6.85 -4.54
N ILE A 26 5.05 7.42 -3.34
CA ILE A 26 6.04 8.47 -3.03
C ILE A 26 7.46 7.93 -3.20
N VAL A 27 7.74 6.73 -2.68
CA VAL A 27 9.06 6.09 -2.82
C VAL A 27 9.39 5.82 -4.29
N LEU A 28 8.44 5.33 -5.09
CA LEU A 28 8.64 5.12 -6.52
C LEU A 28 8.97 6.43 -7.27
N ILE A 29 8.20 7.50 -7.00
CA ILE A 29 8.46 8.81 -7.60
C ILE A 29 9.82 9.34 -7.17
N GLN A 30 10.18 9.19 -5.90
CA GLN A 30 11.48 9.61 -5.39
C GLN A 30 12.63 8.89 -6.10
N GLN A 31 12.56 7.56 -6.24
CA GLN A 31 13.62 6.80 -6.92
C GLN A 31 13.71 7.15 -8.40
N LEU A 32 12.58 7.38 -9.06
CA LEU A 32 12.55 7.88 -10.44
C LEU A 32 13.17 9.28 -10.57
N LEU A 33 12.95 10.18 -9.61
CA LEU A 33 13.51 11.53 -9.63
C LEU A 33 15.02 11.56 -9.32
N ILE A 34 15.51 10.67 -8.46
CA ILE A 34 16.92 10.63 -8.06
C ILE A 34 17.77 9.90 -9.10
N TRP A 35 17.31 8.73 -9.55
CA TRP A 35 18.11 7.81 -10.37
C TRP A 35 17.65 7.74 -11.84
N GLY A 36 16.57 8.45 -12.21
CA GLY A 36 15.98 8.33 -13.54
C GLY A 36 15.32 6.96 -13.75
N PRO A 37 14.95 6.57 -14.98
CA PRO A 37 14.28 5.29 -15.27
C PRO A 37 15.18 4.05 -15.11
N GLU A 38 16.49 4.23 -14.99
CA GLU A 38 17.48 3.15 -14.81
C GLU A 38 17.26 2.36 -13.51
N PHE A 39 16.62 2.97 -12.51
CA PHE A 39 16.22 2.30 -11.26
C PHE A 39 15.34 1.06 -11.51
N VAL A 40 14.62 1.00 -12.63
CA VAL A 40 13.76 -0.14 -12.97
C VAL A 40 14.59 -1.37 -13.32
N GLU A 41 15.72 -1.18 -14.00
CA GLU A 41 16.63 -2.27 -14.33
C GLU A 41 17.31 -2.79 -13.06
N ASP A 42 17.77 -1.88 -12.21
CA ASP A 42 18.35 -2.23 -10.91
C ASP A 42 17.29 -2.93 -10.04
N PHE A 43 16.03 -2.49 -10.09
CA PHE A 43 14.93 -3.16 -9.39
C PHE A 43 14.65 -4.59 -9.89
N LEU A 44 14.67 -4.83 -11.20
CA LEU A 44 14.29 -6.12 -11.80
C LEU A 44 15.42 -7.15 -11.77
N PHE A 45 16.67 -6.71 -11.93
CA PHE A 45 17.82 -7.61 -12.13
C PHE A 45 18.75 -7.68 -10.93
N ASN A 46 18.66 -6.74 -9.98
CA ASN A 46 19.48 -6.80 -8.79
C ASN A 46 18.88 -7.82 -7.80
N ASN A 47 19.72 -8.66 -7.20
CA ASN A 47 19.28 -9.72 -6.28
C ASN A 47 19.27 -9.25 -4.82
N GLU A 48 19.78 -8.03 -4.56
CA GLU A 48 19.83 -7.45 -3.23
C GLU A 48 18.45 -6.96 -2.75
N ILE A 49 18.22 -6.97 -1.43
CA ILE A 49 17.02 -6.38 -0.83
C ILE A 49 17.28 -4.90 -0.66
N THR A 50 16.86 -4.12 -1.65
CA THR A 50 16.94 -2.67 -1.65
C THR A 50 15.59 -2.05 -1.27
N ASN A 51 15.58 -0.73 -1.06
CA ASN A 51 14.38 0.00 -0.64
C ASN A 51 13.24 -0.09 -1.68
N GLU A 52 13.56 -0.28 -2.96
CA GLU A 52 12.60 -0.45 -4.05
C GLU A 52 11.81 -1.76 -3.92
N LYS A 53 12.46 -2.86 -3.55
CA LYS A 53 11.76 -4.15 -3.32
C LYS A 53 10.83 -4.08 -2.12
N VAL A 54 11.25 -3.37 -1.07
CA VAL A 54 10.40 -3.12 0.10
C VAL A 54 9.19 -2.28 -0.29
N SER A 55 9.36 -1.21 -1.07
CA SER A 55 8.25 -0.35 -1.49
C SER A 55 7.26 -1.07 -2.40
N MET A 56 7.72 -1.95 -3.30
CA MET A 56 6.86 -2.79 -4.13
C MET A 56 6.07 -3.80 -3.30
N THR A 57 6.70 -4.43 -2.31
CA THR A 57 6.01 -5.32 -1.38
C THR A 57 4.92 -4.58 -0.61
N MET A 58 5.22 -3.35 -0.17
CA MET A 58 4.25 -2.47 0.48
C MET A 58 3.09 -2.08 -0.45
N LEU A 59 3.37 -1.84 -1.74
CA LEU A 59 2.37 -1.49 -2.74
C LEU A 59 1.41 -2.66 -3.01
N VAL A 60 1.96 -3.86 -3.23
CA VAL A 60 1.18 -5.10 -3.41
C VAL A 60 0.33 -5.39 -2.16
N PHE A 61 0.92 -5.25 -0.97
CA PHE A 61 0.22 -5.43 0.29
C PHE A 61 -0.90 -4.39 0.50
N GLY A 62 -0.65 -3.13 0.15
CA GLY A 62 -1.64 -2.05 0.19
C GLY A 62 -2.84 -2.30 -0.72
N ILE A 63 -2.60 -2.70 -1.97
CA ILE A 63 -3.66 -3.06 -2.94
C ILE A 63 -4.47 -4.25 -2.43
N PHE A 64 -3.79 -5.28 -1.90
CA PHE A 64 -4.45 -6.45 -1.32
C PHE A 64 -5.38 -6.09 -0.14
N MET A 65 -4.90 -5.21 0.75
CA MET A 65 -5.70 -4.70 1.87
C MET A 65 -6.91 -3.87 1.42
N ILE A 66 -6.76 -3.03 0.38
CA ILE A 66 -7.87 -2.28 -0.22
C ILE A 66 -8.92 -3.26 -0.78
N ALA A 67 -8.49 -4.26 -1.54
CA ALA A 67 -9.39 -5.27 -2.12
C ALA A 67 -10.17 -6.04 -1.04
N LEU A 68 -9.51 -6.46 0.05
CA LEU A 68 -10.17 -7.07 1.20
C LEU A 68 -11.15 -6.12 1.89
N GLY A 69 -10.79 -4.84 2.01
CA GLY A 69 -11.67 -3.80 2.55
C GLY A 69 -12.97 -3.64 1.75
N PHE A 70 -12.90 -3.67 0.43
CA PHE A 70 -14.08 -3.62 -0.44
C PHE A 70 -14.93 -4.89 -0.35
N ARG A 71 -14.31 -6.07 -0.36
CA ARG A 71 -15.03 -7.36 -0.26
C ARG A 71 -15.82 -7.48 1.05
N LYS A 72 -15.29 -6.93 2.15
CA LYS A 72 -15.96 -6.90 3.45
C LYS A 72 -17.11 -5.89 3.52
N TYR A 73 -17.10 -4.86 2.66
CA TYR A 73 -18.17 -3.86 2.56
C TYR A 73 -19.36 -4.39 1.77
N GLU A 74 -19.13 -5.15 0.70
CA GLU A 74 -20.18 -5.83 -0.07
C GLU A 74 -20.89 -6.90 0.74
N GLN A 75 -20.16 -7.72 1.51
CA GLN A 75 -20.76 -8.79 2.31
C GLN A 75 -21.64 -8.29 3.47
N LYS A 76 -21.65 -6.98 3.73
CA LYS A 76 -22.46 -6.34 4.78
C LYS A 76 -23.68 -5.59 4.23
N ARG A 77 -23.88 -5.57 2.90
CA ARG A 77 -25.10 -5.07 2.25
C ARG A 77 -26.12 -6.18 2.08
#